data_AF-Q97FS8-F1
#
_entry.id   AF-Q97FS8-F1
#
_cell.length_a   1.000
_cell.length_b   1.000
_cell.length_c   1.000
_cell.angle_alpha   90.00
_cell.angle_beta   90.00
_cell.angle_gamma   90.00
#
_symmetry.space_group_name_H-M   'P 1'
#
loop_
_entity.id
_entity.type
_entity.pdbx_description
1 polymer ?
#
loop_
_entity_poly.entity_id
_entity_poly.type
_entity_poly.pdbx_seq_one_letter_code
_entity_poly.pdbx_strand_id
1 'polypeptide(L)'
;MEQNQSVKSSSELRRMSREQLKGKWGAAVLLIFVFGIVSIAFAIPYIGPTVIRLLIGGALTLGFKSCFVRIARRENFEIENLFSGFKNFGSALVLQLLMAIFQFLWALIAIIPFIIILISIGISISDAAYDPSVGVKLVLAYFLLIVLLIPAIIAGFRYSMAYYILNDNPDMGAYEAIVESKKMMKGNKWRLFWLRLTFIGWNLLSGVPLICSFIYLIVVAGDSERIPIAIVLIILSYIVILVASLFLLPYIETSKANFYENLRQLKENKLGVEE
;
A
#
# COMPACT_ATOMS: atom_id res chain seq x y z
N MET A 1 -33.91 -3.66 15.88
CA MET A 1 -32.90 -2.59 15.74
C MET A 1 -32.25 -2.76 14.38
N GLU A 2 -32.71 -2.00 13.39
CA GLU A 2 -32.17 -2.02 12.04
C GLU A 2 -30.69 -1.61 12.09
N GLN A 3 -29.78 -2.57 12.00
CA GLN A 3 -28.38 -2.26 11.76
C GLN A 3 -28.28 -1.69 10.35
N ASN A 4 -28.24 -0.36 10.31
CA ASN A 4 -27.99 0.51 9.18
C ASN A 4 -27.15 -0.23 8.10
N GLN A 5 -27.80 -0.61 6.99
CA GLN A 5 -27.23 -1.34 5.84
C GLN A 5 -26.23 -0.49 5.04
N SER A 6 -25.50 0.39 5.71
CA SER A 6 -24.54 1.30 5.12
C SER A 6 -23.13 0.87 5.45
N VAL A 7 -22.22 1.13 4.52
CA VAL A 7 -20.80 0.85 4.71
C VAL A 7 -20.29 1.69 5.89
N LYS A 8 -19.64 1.02 6.85
CA LYS A 8 -19.14 1.61 8.09
C LYS A 8 -18.22 2.80 7.83
N SER A 9 -18.25 3.75 8.75
CA SER A 9 -17.43 4.96 8.67
C SER A 9 -15.95 4.66 8.94
N SER A 10 -15.05 5.51 8.41
CA SER A 10 -13.60 5.34 8.63
C SER A 10 -13.19 5.45 10.10
N SER A 11 -13.92 6.19 10.93
CA SER A 11 -13.69 6.25 12.39
C SER A 11 -14.09 4.95 13.07
N GLU A 12 -15.20 4.35 12.67
CA GLU A 12 -15.69 3.08 13.21
C GLU A 12 -14.77 1.91 12.83
N LEU A 13 -14.36 1.83 11.56
CA LEU A 13 -13.41 0.80 11.09
C LEU A 13 -12.10 0.85 11.88
N ARG A 14 -11.58 2.07 12.10
CA ARG A 14 -10.41 2.31 12.95
C ARG A 14 -10.63 1.90 14.41
N ARG A 15 -11.81 2.19 14.98
CA ARG A 15 -12.14 1.77 16.34
C ARG A 15 -12.15 0.24 16.45
N MET A 16 -12.80 -0.45 15.52
CA MET A 16 -12.82 -1.91 15.45
C MET A 16 -11.41 -2.49 15.38
N SER A 17 -10.53 -1.94 14.55
CA SER A 17 -9.15 -2.43 14.44
C SER A 17 -8.36 -2.25 15.73
N ARG A 18 -8.52 -1.13 16.44
CA ARG A 18 -7.87 -0.96 17.75
C ARG A 18 -8.36 -2.00 18.75
N GLU A 19 -9.66 -2.28 18.77
CA GLU A 19 -10.25 -3.29 19.66
C GLU A 19 -9.79 -4.72 19.32
N GLN A 20 -9.78 -5.09 18.04
CA GLN A 20 -9.34 -6.42 17.59
C GLN A 20 -7.84 -6.65 17.82
N LEU A 21 -7.04 -5.59 17.82
CA LEU A 21 -5.61 -5.66 18.12
C LEU A 21 -5.32 -5.67 19.63
N LYS A 22 -6.28 -5.30 20.51
CA LYS A 22 -6.07 -5.40 21.96
C LYS A 22 -5.78 -6.86 22.35
N GLY A 23 -4.68 -7.08 23.06
CA GLY A 23 -4.17 -8.40 23.42
C GLY A 23 -3.42 -9.14 22.29
N LYS A 24 -3.46 -8.64 21.05
CA LYS A 24 -2.84 -9.24 19.86
C LYS A 24 -1.71 -8.40 19.24
N TRP A 25 -1.44 -7.21 19.79
CA TRP A 25 -0.42 -6.27 19.29
C TRP A 25 0.97 -6.91 19.11
N GLY A 26 1.45 -7.67 20.11
CA GLY A 26 2.77 -8.29 20.03
C GLY A 26 2.90 -9.24 18.83
N ALA A 27 1.92 -10.11 18.65
CA ALA A 27 1.90 -11.05 17.52
C ALA A 27 1.71 -10.33 16.16
N ALA A 28 0.94 -9.24 16.11
CA ALA A 28 0.74 -8.48 14.87
C ALA A 28 1.98 -7.66 14.47
N VAL A 29 2.69 -7.10 15.45
CA VAL A 29 4.00 -6.44 15.25
C VAL A 29 5.03 -7.47 14.78
N LEU A 30 5.07 -8.64 15.41
CA LEU A 30 5.96 -9.73 15.04
C LEU A 30 5.67 -10.23 13.61
N LEU A 31 4.40 -10.34 13.22
CA LEU A 31 3.99 -10.65 11.85
C LEU A 31 4.57 -9.65 10.83
N ILE A 32 4.45 -8.34 11.10
CA ILE A 32 5.01 -7.28 10.24
C ILE A 32 6.53 -7.39 10.17
N PHE A 33 7.18 -7.60 11.32
CA PHE A 33 8.62 -7.73 11.40
C PHE A 33 9.14 -8.93 10.61
N VAL A 34 8.53 -10.10 10.78
CA VAL A 34 8.87 -11.32 10.03
C VAL A 34 8.62 -11.12 8.53
N PHE A 35 7.46 -10.58 8.15
CA PHE A 35 7.16 -10.28 6.75
C PHE A 35 8.17 -9.29 6.16
N GLY A 36 8.58 -8.27 6.93
CA GLY A 36 9.59 -7.28 6.54
C GLY A 36 10.96 -7.90 6.32
N ILE A 37 11.46 -8.71 7.27
CA ILE A 37 12.74 -9.41 7.13
C ILE A 37 12.72 -10.34 5.92
N VAL A 38 11.68 -11.15 5.79
CA VAL A 38 11.53 -12.07 4.66
C VAL A 38 11.53 -11.28 3.34
N SER A 39 10.83 -10.14 3.28
CA SER A 39 10.81 -9.28 2.10
C SER A 39 12.18 -8.65 1.78
N ILE A 40 12.94 -8.22 2.79
CA ILE A 40 14.28 -7.62 2.64
C ILE A 40 15.34 -8.67 2.27
N ALA A 41 15.23 -9.90 2.82
CA ALA A 41 16.14 -10.99 2.49
C ALA A 41 16.13 -11.30 0.98
N PHE A 42 14.99 -11.10 0.31
CA PHE A 42 14.86 -11.22 -1.14
C PHE A 42 15.21 -9.96 -1.93
N ALA A 43 15.63 -8.87 -1.27
CA ALA A 43 15.99 -7.60 -1.90
C ALA A 43 17.49 -7.41 -2.15
N ILE A 44 18.35 -8.29 -1.61
CA ILE A 44 19.81 -8.20 -1.79
C ILE A 44 20.18 -8.55 -3.25
N PRO A 45 20.79 -7.62 -4.00
CA PRO A 45 21.05 -7.77 -5.43
C PRO A 45 22.31 -8.62 -5.67
N TYR A 46 22.21 -9.92 -5.42
CA TYR A 46 23.00 -10.92 -6.15
C TYR A 46 22.04 -11.62 -7.10
N ILE A 47 22.43 -11.68 -8.38
CA ILE A 47 21.63 -11.82 -9.61
C ILE A 47 20.79 -13.13 -9.73
N GLY A 48 20.64 -13.89 -8.65
CA GLY A 48 20.02 -15.21 -8.59
C GLY A 48 18.51 -15.27 -8.83
N PRO A 49 17.61 -14.47 -8.17
CA PRO A 49 16.23 -14.60 -8.60
C PRO A 49 15.29 -13.41 -8.34
N THR A 50 15.29 -12.42 -9.23
CA THR A 50 14.15 -11.50 -9.42
C THR A 50 12.84 -12.28 -9.66
N VAL A 51 12.96 -13.47 -10.27
CA VAL A 51 11.87 -14.42 -10.47
C VAL A 51 11.41 -15.01 -9.14
N ILE A 52 12.29 -15.51 -8.26
CA ILE A 52 11.88 -16.05 -6.95
C ILE A 52 11.21 -14.97 -6.08
N ARG A 53 11.65 -13.71 -6.14
CA ARG A 53 10.94 -12.59 -5.49
C ARG A 53 9.50 -12.44 -6.02
N LEU A 54 9.31 -12.56 -7.32
CA LEU A 54 7.99 -12.52 -7.96
C LEU A 54 7.14 -13.75 -7.63
N LEU A 55 7.76 -14.92 -7.55
CA LEU A 55 7.12 -16.19 -7.22
C LEU A 55 6.64 -16.21 -5.76
N ILE A 56 7.53 -15.91 -4.82
CA ILE A 56 7.27 -15.96 -3.37
C ILE A 56 6.41 -14.78 -2.92
N GLY A 57 6.56 -13.61 -3.56
CA GLY A 57 5.86 -12.40 -3.19
C GLY A 57 4.34 -12.53 -3.21
N GLY A 58 3.77 -13.25 -4.17
CA GLY A 58 2.32 -13.41 -4.33
C GLY A 58 1.72 -14.25 -3.21
N ALA A 59 2.34 -15.41 -2.94
CA ALA A 59 1.95 -16.30 -1.85
C ALA A 59 2.12 -15.65 -0.47
N LEU A 60 3.25 -14.97 -0.22
CA LEU A 60 3.46 -14.22 1.03
C LEU A 60 2.44 -13.08 1.19
N THR A 61 2.13 -12.36 0.12
CA THR A 61 1.12 -11.29 0.18
C THR A 61 -0.26 -11.87 0.50
N LEU A 62 -0.63 -13.01 -0.10
CA LEU A 62 -1.88 -13.68 0.20
C LEU A 62 -1.96 -14.13 1.67
N GLY A 63 -0.91 -14.79 2.18
CA GLY A 63 -0.84 -15.21 3.59
C GLY A 63 -0.84 -14.02 4.56
N PHE A 64 -0.13 -12.94 4.21
CA PHE A 64 -0.14 -11.69 4.96
C PHE A 64 -1.55 -11.09 5.05
N LYS A 65 -2.29 -11.00 3.92
CA LYS A 65 -3.68 -10.54 3.93
C LYS A 65 -4.60 -11.49 4.71
N SER A 66 -4.38 -12.80 4.62
CA SER A 66 -5.10 -13.83 5.38
C SER A 66 -5.02 -13.57 6.89
N CYS A 67 -3.81 -13.33 7.41
CA CYS A 67 -3.59 -13.07 8.83
C CYS A 67 -4.41 -11.86 9.33
N PHE A 68 -4.42 -10.75 8.58
CA PHE A 68 -5.18 -9.55 8.97
C PHE A 68 -6.69 -9.73 8.87
N VAL A 69 -7.17 -10.57 7.95
CA VAL A 69 -8.58 -10.97 7.92
C VAL A 69 -8.96 -11.77 9.16
N ARG A 70 -8.13 -12.73 9.57
CA ARG A 70 -8.36 -13.52 10.79
C ARG A 70 -8.42 -12.63 12.03
N ILE A 71 -7.51 -11.65 12.13
CA ILE A 71 -7.54 -10.64 13.20
C ILE A 71 -8.83 -9.83 13.15
N ALA A 72 -9.26 -9.39 11.96
CA ALA A 72 -10.53 -8.67 11.78
C ALA A 72 -11.74 -9.52 12.18
N ARG A 73 -11.71 -10.83 11.92
CA ARG A 73 -12.75 -11.80 12.34
C ARG A 73 -12.68 -12.21 13.80
N ARG A 74 -11.71 -11.68 14.56
CA ARG A 74 -11.40 -12.07 15.96
C ARG A 74 -11.00 -13.55 16.11
N GLU A 75 -10.60 -14.19 15.01
CA GLU A 75 -10.08 -15.55 15.04
C GLU A 75 -8.69 -15.60 15.70
N ASN A 76 -8.30 -16.79 16.16
CA ASN A 76 -6.92 -17.04 16.57
C ASN A 76 -6.03 -16.97 15.32
N PHE A 77 -4.88 -16.31 15.45
CA PHE A 77 -3.90 -16.23 14.38
C PHE A 77 -2.54 -16.58 14.94
N GLU A 78 -1.78 -17.31 14.15
CA GLU A 78 -0.41 -17.73 14.41
C GLU A 78 0.48 -17.22 13.28
N ILE A 79 1.77 -17.07 13.56
CA ILE A 79 2.74 -16.57 12.57
C ILE A 79 2.88 -17.56 11.41
N GLU A 80 2.65 -18.85 11.64
CA GLU A 80 2.62 -19.90 10.61
C GLU A 80 1.56 -19.63 9.53
N ASN A 81 0.47 -18.94 9.87
CA ASN A 81 -0.55 -18.55 8.90
C ASN A 81 0.00 -17.58 7.85
N LEU A 82 1.12 -16.90 8.09
CA LEU A 82 1.80 -16.10 7.06
C LEU A 82 2.18 -16.95 5.84
N PHE A 83 2.50 -18.23 6.07
CA PHE A 83 2.88 -19.17 5.02
C PHE A 83 1.68 -19.93 4.45
N SER A 84 0.45 -19.67 4.92
CA SER A 84 -0.73 -20.36 4.38
C SER A 84 -1.01 -20.00 2.92
N GLY A 85 -0.56 -18.82 2.46
CA GLY A 85 -0.69 -18.40 1.08
C GLY A 85 0.08 -19.28 0.09
N PHE A 86 1.06 -20.07 0.55
CA PHE A 86 1.75 -21.06 -0.28
C PHE A 86 0.88 -22.28 -0.60
N LYS A 87 -0.19 -22.53 0.15
CA LYS A 87 -1.16 -23.60 -0.21
C LYS A 87 -1.84 -23.30 -1.54
N ASN A 88 -2.14 -22.03 -1.81
CA ASN A 88 -2.76 -21.55 -3.05
C ASN A 88 -1.73 -20.81 -3.92
N PHE A 89 -0.51 -21.33 -3.98
CA PHE A 89 0.61 -20.66 -4.64
C PHE A 89 0.32 -20.26 -6.08
N GLY A 90 -0.26 -21.17 -6.88
CA GLY A 90 -0.58 -20.91 -8.29
C GLY A 90 -1.54 -19.73 -8.46
N SER A 91 -2.69 -19.76 -7.79
CA SER A 91 -3.68 -18.67 -7.84
C SER A 91 -3.12 -17.36 -7.28
N ALA A 92 -2.33 -17.41 -6.21
CA ALA A 92 -1.70 -16.22 -5.60
C ALA A 92 -0.69 -15.56 -6.54
N LEU A 93 0.13 -16.37 -7.22
CA LEU A 93 1.11 -15.93 -8.20
C LEU A 93 0.41 -15.31 -9.41
N VAL A 94 -0.56 -16.00 -10.00
CA VAL A 94 -1.30 -15.48 -11.15
C VAL A 94 -2.02 -14.19 -10.77
N LEU A 95 -2.60 -14.11 -9.57
CA LEU A 95 -3.24 -12.90 -9.07
C LEU A 95 -2.24 -11.74 -8.97
N GLN A 96 -1.06 -11.96 -8.39
CA GLN A 96 -0.03 -10.94 -8.31
C GLN A 96 0.43 -10.47 -9.69
N LEU A 97 0.72 -11.42 -10.60
CA LEU A 97 1.16 -11.12 -11.97
C LEU A 97 0.11 -10.31 -12.72
N LEU A 98 -1.14 -10.76 -12.67
CA LEU A 98 -2.24 -10.12 -13.38
C LEU A 98 -2.52 -8.72 -12.85
N MET A 99 -2.49 -8.52 -11.52
CA MET A 99 -2.60 -7.20 -10.93
C MET A 99 -1.41 -6.31 -11.28
N ALA A 100 -0.18 -6.85 -11.29
CA ALA A 100 1.02 -6.11 -11.67
C ALA A 100 0.95 -5.67 -13.15
N ILE A 101 0.55 -6.57 -14.06
CA ILE A 101 0.32 -6.25 -15.47
C ILE A 101 -0.73 -5.17 -15.60
N PHE A 102 -1.89 -5.30 -14.95
CA PHE A 102 -2.94 -4.28 -15.05
C PHE A 102 -2.49 -2.93 -14.48
N GLN A 103 -1.81 -2.90 -13.33
CA GLN A 103 -1.26 -1.66 -12.76
C GLN A 103 -0.22 -1.04 -13.68
N PHE A 104 0.64 -1.85 -14.29
CA PHE A 104 1.62 -1.42 -15.28
C PHE A 104 0.96 -0.85 -16.53
N LEU A 105 -0.10 -1.47 -17.05
CA LEU A 105 -0.85 -0.95 -18.20
C LEU A 105 -1.50 0.41 -17.89
N TRP A 106 -2.08 0.58 -16.69
CA TRP A 106 -2.60 1.89 -16.26
C TRP A 106 -1.48 2.93 -16.08
N ALA A 107 -0.32 2.52 -15.58
CA ALA A 107 0.85 3.39 -15.49
C ALA A 107 1.41 3.75 -16.88
N LEU A 108 1.40 2.83 -17.84
CA LEU A 108 1.88 3.05 -19.22
C LEU A 108 1.10 4.18 -19.90
N ILE A 109 -0.23 4.18 -19.74
CA ILE A 109 -1.11 5.25 -20.24
C ILE A 109 -0.69 6.62 -19.69
N ALA A 110 -0.23 6.68 -18.43
CA ALA A 110 0.25 7.91 -17.80
C ALA A 110 1.70 8.26 -18.20
N ILE A 111 2.55 7.26 -18.41
CA ILE A 111 3.96 7.43 -18.73
C ILE A 111 4.13 8.02 -20.14
N ILE A 112 3.38 7.56 -21.14
CA ILE A 112 3.52 8.05 -22.53
C ILE A 112 3.39 9.59 -22.63
N PRO A 113 2.30 10.22 -22.17
CA PRO A 113 2.17 11.68 -22.22
C PRO A 113 3.22 12.39 -21.35
N PHE A 114 3.61 11.79 -20.23
CA PHE A 114 4.65 12.36 -19.38
C PHE A 114 6.02 12.42 -20.08
N ILE A 115 6.43 11.33 -20.75
CA ILE A 115 7.70 11.28 -21.49
C ILE A 115 7.71 12.26 -22.66
N ILE A 116 6.60 12.40 -23.39
CA ILE A 116 6.48 13.38 -24.49
C ILE A 116 6.73 14.80 -23.99
N ILE A 117 6.13 15.17 -22.86
CA ILE A 117 6.28 16.50 -22.27
C ILE A 117 7.71 16.72 -21.76
N LEU A 118 8.29 15.72 -21.12
CA LEU A 118 9.67 15.80 -20.64
C LEU A 118 10.66 16.05 -21.78
N ILE A 119 10.51 15.35 -22.90
CA ILE A 119 11.36 15.53 -24.09
C ILE A 119 11.14 16.92 -24.71
N SER A 120 9.89 17.36 -24.84
CA SER A 120 9.56 18.70 -25.35
C SER A 120 10.20 19.83 -24.53
N ILE A 121 10.22 19.69 -23.21
CA ILE A 121 10.89 20.63 -22.31
C ILE A 121 12.42 20.53 -22.47
N GLY A 122 12.97 19.31 -22.54
CA GLY A 122 14.41 19.09 -22.71
C GLY A 122 14.97 19.76 -23.97
N ILE A 123 14.26 19.64 -25.10
CA ILE A 123 14.62 20.33 -26.36
C ILE A 123 14.61 21.85 -26.19
N SER A 124 13.67 22.39 -25.41
CA SER A 124 13.56 23.83 -25.15
C SER A 124 14.71 24.39 -24.28
N ILE A 125 15.41 23.54 -23.52
CA ILE A 125 16.51 23.95 -22.63
C ILE A 125 17.86 23.94 -23.38
N SER A 126 17.99 23.15 -24.45
CA SER A 126 19.23 23.04 -25.24
C SER A 126 19.46 24.20 -26.22
N ASP A 127 18.44 25.01 -26.52
CA ASP A 127 18.61 26.25 -27.26
C ASP A 127 19.22 27.32 -26.33
N ALA A 128 20.29 27.98 -26.78
CA ALA A 128 21.07 28.95 -26.00
C ALA A 128 20.32 30.24 -25.59
N ALA A 129 19.03 30.34 -25.90
CA ALA A 129 18.14 31.39 -25.43
C ALA A 129 17.29 30.81 -24.29
N TYR A 130 17.56 31.23 -23.05
CA TYR A 130 16.69 30.97 -21.90
C TYR A 130 15.27 31.47 -22.21
N ASP A 131 14.41 30.60 -22.72
CA ASP A 131 13.00 30.87 -22.95
C ASP A 131 12.35 31.11 -21.57
N PRO A 132 11.87 32.34 -21.28
CA PRO A 132 11.28 32.67 -19.98
C PRO A 132 10.06 31.79 -19.63
N SER A 133 9.47 31.08 -20.61
CA SER A 133 8.32 30.21 -20.40
C SER A 133 8.66 28.80 -19.87
N VAL A 134 9.93 28.41 -19.79
CA VAL A 134 10.36 27.07 -19.30
C VAL A 134 9.86 26.79 -17.89
N GLY A 135 9.91 27.80 -17.00
CA GLY A 135 9.39 27.67 -15.64
C GLY A 135 7.88 27.36 -15.62
N VAL A 136 7.10 28.04 -16.46
CA VAL A 136 5.65 27.79 -16.58
C VAL A 136 5.39 26.39 -17.15
N LYS A 137 6.15 25.96 -18.16
CA LYS A 137 6.05 24.61 -18.75
C LYS A 137 6.35 23.51 -17.72
N LEU A 138 7.33 23.72 -16.83
CA LEU A 138 7.65 22.78 -15.73
C LEU A 138 6.53 22.68 -14.70
N VAL A 139 5.93 23.81 -14.30
CA VAL A 139 4.79 23.83 -13.37
C VAL A 139 3.58 23.09 -13.98
N LEU A 140 3.29 23.35 -15.26
CA LEU A 140 2.21 22.66 -15.98
C LEU A 140 2.49 21.16 -16.13
N ALA A 141 3.74 20.77 -16.43
CA ALA A 141 4.14 19.37 -16.52
C ALA A 141 3.98 18.65 -15.17
N TYR A 142 4.36 19.30 -14.07
CA TYR A 142 4.17 18.77 -12.72
C TYR A 142 2.69 18.60 -12.38
N PHE A 143 1.87 19.61 -12.67
CA PHE A 143 0.42 19.53 -12.48
C PHE A 143 -0.19 18.39 -13.31
N LEU A 144 0.19 18.26 -14.57
CA LEU A 144 -0.30 17.19 -15.45
C LEU A 144 0.15 15.81 -14.96
N LEU A 145 1.38 15.66 -14.47
CA LEU A 145 1.85 14.40 -13.89
C LEU A 145 0.93 13.93 -12.76
N ILE A 146 0.51 14.83 -11.87
CA ILE A 146 -0.43 14.50 -10.79
C ILE A 146 -1.76 14.02 -11.36
N VAL A 147 -2.30 14.71 -12.38
CA VAL A 147 -3.55 14.34 -13.04
C VAL A 147 -3.43 12.97 -13.72
N LEU A 148 -2.32 12.71 -14.40
CA LEU A 148 -2.04 11.46 -15.10
C LEU A 148 -1.86 10.27 -14.15
N LEU A 149 -1.49 10.49 -12.90
CA LEU A 149 -1.40 9.43 -11.89
C LEU A 149 -2.79 9.01 -11.34
N ILE A 150 -3.82 9.86 -11.46
CA ILE A 150 -5.17 9.58 -10.93
C ILE A 150 -5.75 8.24 -11.43
N PRO A 151 -5.72 7.92 -12.74
CA PRO A 151 -6.23 6.65 -13.25
C PRO A 151 -5.50 5.42 -12.66
N ALA A 152 -4.17 5.48 -12.53
CA ALA A 152 -3.37 4.42 -11.95
C ALA A 152 -3.70 4.22 -10.46
N ILE A 153 -3.87 5.31 -9.70
CA ILE A 153 -4.31 5.27 -8.30
C ILE A 153 -5.70 4.63 -8.20
N ILE A 154 -6.65 5.02 -9.05
CA ILE A 154 -8.01 4.45 -9.09
C ILE A 154 -7.97 2.96 -9.42
N ALA A 155 -7.10 2.52 -10.34
CA ALA A 155 -6.88 1.12 -10.65
C ALA A 155 -6.36 0.34 -9.44
N GLY A 156 -5.39 0.89 -8.69
CA GLY A 156 -4.92 0.33 -7.44
C GLY A 156 -6.04 0.12 -6.41
N PHE A 157 -6.94 1.10 -6.26
CA PHE A 157 -8.10 0.95 -5.37
C PHE A 157 -9.08 -0.13 -5.87
N ARG A 158 -9.31 -0.24 -7.18
CA ARG A 158 -10.21 -1.26 -7.77
C ARG A 158 -9.80 -2.69 -7.44
N TYR A 159 -8.51 -2.97 -7.38
CA TYR A 159 -7.97 -4.33 -7.16
C TYR A 159 -7.60 -4.60 -5.69
N SER A 160 -7.80 -3.60 -4.82
CA SER A 160 -7.34 -3.65 -3.44
C SER A 160 -7.97 -4.76 -2.57
N MET A 161 -9.09 -5.35 -3.02
CA MET A 161 -9.83 -6.41 -2.35
C MET A 161 -9.54 -7.82 -2.90
N ALA A 162 -8.82 -7.93 -4.03
CA ALA A 162 -8.68 -9.19 -4.75
C ALA A 162 -7.98 -10.31 -3.94
N TYR A 163 -6.92 -9.97 -3.18
CA TYR A 163 -6.26 -10.94 -2.29
C TYR A 163 -7.19 -11.43 -1.16
N TYR A 164 -8.06 -10.57 -0.66
CA TYR A 164 -9.00 -10.94 0.40
C TYR A 164 -10.08 -11.90 -0.14
N ILE A 165 -10.58 -11.63 -1.35
CA ILE A 165 -11.56 -12.46 -2.05
C ILE A 165 -10.97 -13.84 -2.37
N LEU A 166 -9.74 -13.88 -2.90
CA LEU A 166 -9.06 -15.15 -3.20
C LEU A 166 -8.76 -15.94 -1.92
N ASN A 167 -8.46 -15.27 -0.81
CA ASN A 167 -8.28 -15.95 0.47
C ASN A 167 -9.58 -16.62 0.97
N ASP A 168 -10.72 -15.96 0.78
CA ASP A 168 -12.03 -16.49 1.18
C ASP A 168 -12.57 -17.53 0.19
N ASN A 169 -12.13 -17.51 -1.08
CA ASN A 169 -12.52 -18.45 -2.13
C ASN A 169 -11.26 -19.05 -2.80
N PRO A 170 -10.57 -20.01 -2.16
CA PRO A 170 -9.34 -20.61 -2.67
C PRO A 170 -9.44 -21.20 -4.09
N ASP A 171 -10.59 -21.78 -4.41
CA ASP A 171 -10.84 -22.46 -5.69
C ASP A 171 -11.18 -21.48 -6.84
N MET A 172 -11.37 -20.19 -6.52
CA MET A 172 -11.70 -19.15 -7.49
C MET A 172 -10.48 -18.79 -8.34
N GLY A 173 -10.69 -18.53 -9.64
CA GLY A 173 -9.63 -18.06 -10.52
C GLY A 173 -9.11 -16.68 -10.13
N ALA A 174 -7.80 -16.44 -10.29
CA ALA A 174 -7.17 -15.15 -9.99
C ALA A 174 -7.82 -13.96 -10.72
N TYR A 175 -8.20 -14.14 -11.99
CA TYR A 175 -8.92 -13.11 -12.76
C TYR A 175 -10.31 -12.84 -12.20
N GLU A 176 -11.04 -13.89 -11.80
CA GLU A 176 -12.36 -13.78 -11.19
C GLU A 176 -12.30 -13.01 -9.87
N ALA A 177 -11.28 -13.26 -9.04
CA ALA A 177 -11.05 -12.50 -7.81
C ALA A 177 -10.83 -11.00 -8.07
N ILE A 178 -10.15 -10.64 -9.16
CA ILE A 178 -9.99 -9.23 -9.57
C ILE A 178 -11.32 -8.63 -10.04
N VAL A 179 -12.08 -9.37 -10.85
CA VAL A 179 -13.40 -8.94 -11.33
C VAL A 179 -14.34 -8.71 -10.16
N GLU A 180 -14.35 -9.60 -9.19
CA GLU A 180 -15.16 -9.50 -7.99
C GLU A 180 -14.71 -8.32 -7.11
N SER A 181 -13.40 -8.10 -6.95
CA SER A 181 -12.85 -6.90 -6.30
C SER A 181 -13.35 -5.63 -7.01
N LYS A 182 -13.36 -5.59 -8.34
CA LYS A 182 -13.84 -4.44 -9.11
C LYS A 182 -15.32 -4.17 -8.87
N LYS A 183 -16.15 -5.22 -8.80
CA LYS A 183 -17.59 -5.12 -8.49
C LYS A 183 -17.80 -4.60 -7.07
N MET A 184 -17.16 -5.21 -6.08
CA MET A 184 -17.22 -4.82 -4.67
C MET A 184 -16.75 -3.37 -4.43
N MET A 185 -15.75 -2.92 -5.18
CA MET A 185 -15.20 -1.57 -5.07
C MET A 185 -16.00 -0.50 -5.81
N LYS A 186 -17.03 -0.85 -6.62
CA LYS A 186 -17.89 0.14 -7.28
C LYS A 186 -18.66 0.94 -6.22
N GLY A 187 -18.51 2.27 -6.22
CA GLY A 187 -19.07 3.16 -5.19
C GLY A 187 -18.27 3.24 -3.88
N ASN A 188 -17.30 2.34 -3.65
CA ASN A 188 -16.58 2.22 -2.38
C ASN A 188 -15.11 2.69 -2.43
N LYS A 189 -14.57 2.99 -3.62
CA LYS A 189 -13.17 3.48 -3.78
C LYS A 189 -12.86 4.71 -2.94
N TRP A 190 -13.78 5.67 -2.93
CA TRP A 190 -13.63 6.92 -2.19
C TRP A 190 -13.61 6.68 -0.68
N ARG A 191 -14.41 5.73 -0.20
CA ARG A 191 -14.43 5.34 1.22
C ARG A 191 -13.09 4.75 1.66
N LEU A 192 -12.50 3.87 0.83
CA LEU A 192 -11.17 3.33 1.10
C LEU A 192 -10.08 4.39 1.01
N PHE A 193 -10.19 5.35 0.07
CA PHE A 193 -9.27 6.49 0.00
C PHE A 193 -9.29 7.31 1.30
N TRP A 194 -10.47 7.70 1.78
CA TRP A 194 -10.61 8.42 3.04
C TRP A 194 -10.09 7.63 4.23
N LEU A 195 -10.36 6.33 4.29
CA LEU A 195 -9.80 5.46 5.33
C LEU A 195 -8.26 5.56 5.33
N ARG A 196 -7.60 5.44 4.18
CA ARG A 196 -6.14 5.59 4.07
C ARG A 196 -5.66 6.99 4.44
N LEU A 197 -6.40 8.03 4.06
CA LEU A 197 -6.07 9.42 4.41
C LEU A 197 -6.04 9.63 5.92
N THR A 198 -6.91 8.96 6.70
CA THR A 198 -6.87 9.08 8.16
C THR A 198 -5.57 8.57 8.81
N PHE A 199 -4.75 7.81 8.08
CA PHE A 199 -3.45 7.31 8.53
C PHE A 199 -2.27 8.17 8.05
N ILE A 200 -2.49 9.12 7.14
CA ILE A 200 -1.40 9.94 6.61
C ILE A 200 -0.77 10.82 7.67
N GLY A 201 -1.57 11.31 8.63
CA GLY A 201 -1.09 12.12 9.75
C GLY A 201 -0.09 11.38 10.63
N TRP A 202 -0.29 10.08 10.86
CA TRP A 202 0.64 9.26 11.64
C TRP A 202 1.96 9.01 10.90
N ASN A 203 1.89 8.78 9.59
CA ASN A 203 3.09 8.66 8.75
C ASN A 203 3.88 9.98 8.72
N LEU A 204 3.19 11.11 8.56
CA LEU A 204 3.83 12.43 8.57
C LEU A 204 4.47 12.74 9.92
N LEU A 205 3.77 12.44 11.02
CA LEU A 205 4.27 12.64 12.38
C LEU A 205 5.55 11.83 12.63
N SER A 206 5.58 10.58 12.18
CA SER A 206 6.80 9.75 12.29
C SER A 206 7.97 10.28 11.45
N GLY A 207 7.70 11.07 10.41
CA GLY A 207 8.72 11.66 9.54
C GLY A 207 9.31 12.99 10.03
N VAL A 208 8.72 13.63 11.05
CA VAL A 208 9.20 14.92 11.58
C VAL A 208 10.67 14.88 12.02
N PRO A 209 11.15 13.86 12.78
CA PRO A 209 12.56 13.78 13.18
C PRO A 209 13.52 13.75 11.99
N LEU A 210 13.12 13.10 10.90
CA LEU A 210 13.92 13.01 9.68
C LEU A 210 14.05 14.39 9.01
N ILE A 211 12.94 15.14 8.92
CA ILE A 211 12.94 16.51 8.37
C ILE A 211 13.86 17.41 9.20
N CYS A 212 13.76 17.36 10.53
CA CYS A 212 14.64 18.13 11.42
C CYS A 212 16.12 17.75 11.24
N SER A 213 16.42 16.47 11.09
CA SER A 213 17.78 15.97 10.87
C SER A 213 18.37 16.44 9.54
N PHE A 214 17.56 16.49 8.48
CA PHE A 214 17.99 17.04 7.19
C PHE A 214 18.23 18.56 7.24
N ILE A 215 17.37 19.31 7.94
CA ILE A 215 17.59 20.74 8.14
C ILE A 215 18.91 20.98 8.89
N TYR A 216 19.17 20.20 9.95
CA TYR A 216 20.44 20.28 10.68
C TYR A 216 21.64 19.97 9.78
N LEU A 217 21.58 18.95 8.92
CA LEU A 217 22.63 18.65 7.96
C LEU A 217 22.91 19.83 7.02
N ILE A 218 21.88 20.49 6.51
CA ILE A 218 22.03 21.66 5.62
C ILE A 218 22.71 22.81 6.36
N VAL A 219 22.31 23.09 7.61
CA VAL A 219 22.92 24.15 8.43
C VAL A 219 24.40 23.88 8.72
N VAL A 220 24.76 22.61 8.86
CA VAL A 220 26.09 22.15 9.26
C VAL A 220 26.99 21.79 8.07
N ALA A 221 26.49 21.85 6.84
CA ALA A 221 27.22 21.41 5.65
C ALA A 221 28.58 22.09 5.41
N GLY A 222 28.83 23.26 6.03
CA GLY A 222 30.12 23.96 6.00
C GLY A 222 31.10 23.62 7.14
N ASP A 223 30.69 22.82 8.13
CA ASP A 223 31.49 22.43 9.30
C ASP A 223 31.70 20.91 9.33
N SER A 224 32.90 20.48 8.91
CA SER A 224 33.24 19.06 8.75
C SER A 224 33.24 18.27 10.07
N GLU A 225 33.44 18.92 11.21
CA GLU A 225 33.48 18.26 12.52
C GLU A 225 32.08 17.82 12.98
N ARG A 226 31.04 18.52 12.52
CA ARG A 226 29.65 18.28 12.95
C ARG A 226 28.85 17.41 11.96
N ILE A 227 29.36 17.15 10.76
CA ILE A 227 28.74 16.24 9.76
C ILE A 227 28.48 14.84 10.34
N PRO A 228 29.41 14.18 11.07
CA PRO A 228 29.15 12.87 11.65
C PRO A 228 27.94 12.85 12.60
N ILE A 229 27.76 13.92 13.39
CA ILE A 229 26.61 14.06 14.29
C ILE A 229 25.31 14.11 13.50
N ALA A 230 25.27 14.88 12.39
CA ALA A 230 24.10 14.95 11.52
C ALA A 230 23.73 13.58 10.92
N ILE A 231 24.73 12.79 10.50
CA ILE A 231 24.52 11.44 9.98
C ILE A 231 23.91 10.53 11.06
N VAL A 232 24.41 10.58 12.30
CA VAL A 232 23.86 9.81 13.42
C VAL A 232 22.39 10.19 13.67
N LEU A 233 22.04 11.48 13.64
CA LEU A 233 20.65 11.93 13.81
C LEU A 233 19.72 11.43 12.69
N ILE A 234 20.23 11.39 11.45
CA ILE A 234 19.49 10.82 10.32
C ILE A 234 19.23 9.33 10.55
N ILE A 235 20.25 8.56 10.96
CA ILE A 235 20.10 7.12 11.25
C ILE A 235 19.09 6.90 12.38
N LEU A 236 19.18 7.67 13.48
CA LEU A 236 18.22 7.62 14.58
C LEU A 236 16.79 7.93 14.10
N SER A 237 16.63 8.91 13.23
CA SER A 237 15.33 9.25 12.64
C SER A 237 14.76 8.11 11.80
N TYR A 238 15.59 7.40 11.03
CA TYR A 238 15.15 6.19 10.32
C TYR A 238 14.72 5.07 11.27
N ILE A 239 15.41 4.89 12.39
CA ILE A 239 15.00 3.92 13.43
C ILE A 239 13.64 4.29 14.01
N VAL A 240 13.39 5.58 14.28
CA VAL A 240 12.08 6.06 14.76
C VAL A 240 10.97 5.75 13.74
N ILE A 241 11.20 6.02 12.46
CA ILE A 241 10.25 5.70 11.38
C ILE A 241 10.00 4.19 11.31
N LEU A 242 11.06 3.38 11.39
CA LEU A 242 10.97 1.93 11.36
C LEU A 242 10.11 1.42 12.53
N VAL A 243 10.40 1.84 13.76
CA VAL A 243 9.64 1.45 14.95
C VAL A 243 8.19 1.91 14.84
N ALA A 244 7.94 3.16 14.42
CA ALA A 244 6.57 3.65 14.22
C ALA A 244 5.82 2.82 13.17
N SER A 245 6.47 2.42 12.08
CA SER A 245 5.87 1.59 11.04
C SER A 245 5.46 0.20 11.53
N LEU A 246 6.24 -0.40 12.45
CA LEU A 246 5.93 -1.70 13.04
C LEU A 246 4.60 -1.70 13.81
N PHE A 247 4.21 -0.56 14.40
CA PHE A 247 2.92 -0.41 15.09
C PHE A 247 1.81 0.16 14.20
N LEU A 248 2.17 1.00 13.24
CA LEU A 248 1.18 1.65 12.36
C LEU A 248 0.65 0.69 11.29
N LEU A 249 1.50 -0.19 10.74
CA LEU A 249 1.11 -1.11 9.68
C LEU A 249 0.06 -2.15 10.13
N PRO A 250 0.17 -2.81 11.32
CA PRO A 250 -0.89 -3.68 11.80
C PRO A 250 -2.24 -2.98 11.89
N TYR A 251 -2.22 -1.72 12.32
CA TYR A 251 -3.42 -0.92 12.48
C TYR A 251 -4.06 -0.56 11.13
N ILE A 252 -3.25 -0.17 10.14
CA ILE A 252 -3.70 0.10 8.77
C ILE A 252 -4.27 -1.16 8.13
N GLU A 253 -3.56 -2.28 8.21
CA GLU A 253 -3.93 -3.52 7.53
C GLU A 253 -5.17 -4.16 8.16
N THR A 254 -5.29 -4.14 9.48
CA THR A 254 -6.53 -4.57 10.16
C THR A 254 -7.71 -3.67 9.78
N SER A 255 -7.49 -2.36 9.61
CA SER A 255 -8.57 -1.44 9.19
C SER A 255 -9.02 -1.70 7.76
N LYS A 256 -8.07 -2.04 6.88
CA LYS A 256 -8.36 -2.46 5.50
C LYS A 256 -9.09 -3.81 5.46
N ALA A 257 -8.71 -4.76 6.32
CA ALA A 257 -9.40 -6.04 6.45
C ALA A 257 -10.84 -5.86 6.99
N ASN A 258 -11.05 -4.99 7.98
CA ASN A 258 -12.41 -4.64 8.44
C ASN A 258 -13.26 -4.00 7.34
N PHE A 259 -12.65 -3.16 6.49
CA PHE A 259 -13.35 -2.59 5.36
C PHE A 259 -13.80 -3.67 4.38
N TYR A 260 -12.93 -4.64 4.06
CA TYR A 260 -13.28 -5.80 3.25
C TYR A 260 -14.45 -6.59 3.86
N GLU A 261 -14.32 -6.97 5.13
CA GLU A 261 -15.31 -7.78 5.84
C GLU A 261 -16.69 -7.09 5.89
N ASN A 262 -16.72 -5.77 6.11
CA ASN A 262 -17.96 -5.01 6.06
C ASN A 262 -18.61 -5.03 4.67
N LEU A 263 -17.82 -4.90 3.60
CA LEU A 263 -18.36 -4.99 2.23
C LEU A 263 -18.83 -6.40 1.88
N ARG A 264 -18.13 -7.44 2.36
CA ARG A 264 -18.51 -8.84 2.20
C ARG A 264 -19.85 -9.13 2.85
N GLN A 265 -20.01 -8.79 4.13
CA GLN A 265 -21.25 -8.99 4.89
C GLN A 265 -22.44 -8.25 4.24
N LEU A 266 -22.23 -7.04 3.75
CA LEU A 266 -23.27 -6.29 3.03
C LEU A 266 -23.67 -6.94 1.70
N LYS A 267 -22.75 -7.66 1.04
CA LYS A 267 -23.06 -8.40 -0.19
C LYS A 267 -23.85 -9.68 0.13
N GLU A 268 -23.40 -10.45 1.12
CA GLU A 268 -24.07 -11.69 1.56
C GLU A 268 -25.51 -11.40 2.03
N ASN A 269 -25.70 -10.36 2.84
CA ASN A 269 -27.03 -9.96 3.31
C ASN A 269 -27.98 -9.52 2.19
N LYS A 270 -27.47 -9.00 1.06
CA LYS A 270 -28.32 -8.65 -0.09
C LYS A 270 -28.76 -9.89 -0.85
N LEU A 271 -27.87 -10.86 -1.02
CA LEU A 271 -28.17 -12.11 -1.70
C LEU A 271 -29.19 -12.95 -0.91
N GLY A 272 -29.02 -13.06 0.42
CA GLY A 272 -29.97 -13.79 1.27
C GLY A 272 -31.32 -13.10 1.50
N VAL A 273 -31.54 -11.90 0.95
CA VAL A 273 -32.84 -11.20 0.93
C VAL A 273 -33.53 -11.33 -0.44
N GLU A 274 -32.77 -11.68 -1.49
CA GLU A 274 -33.28 -11.92 -2.84
C GLU A 274 -33.68 -13.39 -3.08
N GLU A 275 -33.34 -14.30 -2.15
CA GLU A 275 -33.79 -15.71 -2.08
C GLU A 275 -35.07 -15.84 -1.23
#